data_AF-A0AAD6HTW2-F1
#
_entry.id   AF-A0AAD6HTW2-F1
#
_cell.length_a   1.000
_cell.length_b   1.000
_cell.length_c   1.000
_cell.angle_alpha   90.00
_cell.angle_beta   90.00
_cell.angle_gamma   90.00
#
_symmetry.space_group_name_H-M   'P 1'
#
loop_
_entity.id
_entity.type
_entity.pdbx_description
1 polymer ?
#
loop_
_entity_poly.entity_id
_entity_poly.type
_entity_poly.pdbx_seq_one_letter_code
_entity_poly.pdbx_strand_id
1 'polypeptide(L)'
;MSTTSEDDGENHTILPQNNRGGWVNPEDFSPMPQCIAQQDESLWLSTMTKCTKKRCTSHFGVICTHHQWLTQLSCLSVSSSSGLVARYLPYCDRSILAKAQLYSWIRSITGRTWLVKVGDANGLQNLSPASLDSGYASVDVIAKAPKCLTRSTSVSREPFQHVIASCSFTSTSQDIGNPARPWEYRQSEHSMIALDFETVGYDLVGDRINDGDYFDKCCFCDSFTMDLEKEPCSRSGQFEFMKKRFWINATRGPTSLPNDWTDTLITTQYSFIPIEDWRWPMCVADMPKQVTELTDQCATDAYEIDSGGYCNVRRAVDRACFCQNASYDSCTGLCHIFETRIDYITWLHGLCGDVQDWQGLSDN
;
A
#
# COMPACT_ATOMS: atom_id res chain seq x y z
N MET A 1 -10.35 -43.93 26.00
CA MET A 1 -11.26 -42.89 26.53
C MET A 1 -10.41 -41.67 26.78
N SER A 2 -10.33 -40.79 25.78
CA SER A 2 -9.59 -39.53 25.82
C SER A 2 -10.62 -38.42 25.97
N THR A 3 -10.53 -37.67 27.06
CA THR A 3 -11.26 -36.42 27.24
C THR A 3 -10.41 -35.28 26.71
N THR A 4 -10.92 -34.67 25.65
CA THR A 4 -10.60 -33.34 25.14
C THR A 4 -10.69 -32.29 26.26
N SER A 5 -9.67 -31.45 26.40
CA SER A 5 -9.78 -30.16 27.08
C SER A 5 -9.67 -29.07 26.03
N GLU A 6 -10.70 -28.23 26.03
CA GLU A 6 -10.97 -27.13 25.12
C GLU A 6 -9.88 -26.05 25.14
N ASP A 7 -9.73 -25.46 23.96
CA ASP A 7 -8.86 -24.35 23.59
C ASP A 7 -9.47 -23.06 24.15
N ASP A 8 -8.92 -22.57 25.26
CA ASP A 8 -9.31 -21.29 25.86
C ASP A 8 -8.52 -20.16 25.18
N GLY A 9 -9.26 -19.28 24.49
CA GLY A 9 -8.73 -18.14 23.77
C GLY A 9 -7.80 -17.28 24.63
N GLU A 10 -6.60 -17.03 24.10
CA GLU A 10 -5.60 -16.14 24.68
C GLU A 10 -6.18 -14.73 24.83
N ASN A 11 -6.70 -14.51 26.03
CA ASN A 11 -7.04 -13.24 26.60
C ASN A 11 -5.73 -12.44 26.70
N HIS A 12 -5.47 -11.52 25.77
CA HIS A 12 -4.39 -10.54 25.91
C HIS A 12 -4.54 -9.89 27.28
N THR A 13 -3.66 -10.31 28.19
CA THR A 13 -3.74 -9.98 29.59
C THR A 13 -3.26 -8.55 29.70
N ILE A 14 -4.18 -7.60 29.58
CA ILE A 14 -3.97 -6.19 29.92
C ILE A 14 -3.49 -6.22 31.36
N LEU A 15 -2.19 -5.99 31.58
CA LEU A 15 -1.63 -5.77 32.90
C LEU A 15 -2.54 -4.74 33.57
N PRO A 16 -3.15 -5.05 34.72
CA PRO A 16 -4.11 -4.15 35.33
C PRO A 16 -3.37 -2.84 35.59
N GLN A 17 -3.79 -1.77 34.91
CA GLN A 17 -3.36 -0.41 35.20
C GLN A 17 -3.35 -0.29 36.71
N ASN A 18 -2.22 0.11 37.29
CA ASN A 18 -2.10 0.26 38.74
C ASN A 18 -3.00 1.42 39.18
N ASN A 19 -4.29 1.11 39.33
CA ASN A 19 -5.35 2.07 39.49
C ASN A 19 -5.43 2.46 40.96
N ARG A 20 -4.88 3.62 41.27
CA ARG A 20 -4.79 4.17 42.63
C ARG A 20 -6.02 5.01 42.94
N GLY A 21 -7.20 4.39 42.89
CA GLY A 21 -8.47 5.04 43.16
C GLY A 21 -8.87 6.08 42.09
N GLY A 22 -8.76 5.70 40.83
CA GLY A 22 -9.05 6.53 39.65
C GLY A 22 -7.87 7.29 39.08
N TRP A 23 -6.65 7.02 39.57
CA TRP A 23 -5.39 7.62 39.13
C TRP A 23 -4.46 6.56 38.58
N VAL A 24 -3.90 6.82 37.41
CA VAL A 24 -3.07 5.88 36.64
C VAL A 24 -1.76 6.57 36.25
N ASN A 25 -0.66 5.84 36.14
CA ASN A 25 0.58 6.44 35.65
C ASN A 25 0.47 6.65 34.13
N PRO A 26 1.04 7.74 33.57
CA PRO A 26 0.99 7.95 32.14
C PRO A 26 1.54 6.80 31.30
N GLU A 27 2.58 6.12 31.78
CA GLU A 27 3.16 4.94 31.12
C GLU A 27 2.21 3.73 31.03
N ASP A 28 1.13 3.69 31.80
CA ASP A 28 0.17 2.58 31.80
C ASP A 28 -0.98 2.78 30.77
N PHE A 29 -0.97 3.88 30.02
CA PHE A 29 -1.91 4.08 28.90
C PHE A 29 -1.38 3.45 27.62
N SER A 30 -2.30 2.92 26.81
CA SER A 30 -1.99 2.53 25.43
C SER A 30 -1.34 3.69 24.67
N PRO A 31 -0.41 3.39 23.73
CA PRO A 31 0.21 4.41 22.87
C PRO A 31 -0.79 5.29 22.14
N MET A 32 -0.32 6.43 21.65
CA MET A 32 -1.18 7.31 20.85
C MET A 32 -1.62 6.59 19.56
N PRO A 33 -2.92 6.61 19.21
CA PRO A 33 -3.38 6.05 17.93
C PRO A 33 -2.70 6.71 16.72
N GLN A 34 -2.33 5.91 15.70
CA GLN A 34 -1.59 6.39 14.53
C GLN A 34 -2.26 7.58 13.83
N CYS A 35 -3.58 7.53 13.71
CA CYS A 35 -4.35 8.54 12.98
C CYS A 35 -4.38 9.91 13.71
N ILE A 36 -4.02 9.93 15.00
CA ILE A 36 -3.85 11.16 15.78
C ILE A 36 -2.41 11.66 15.65
N ALA A 37 -1.44 10.74 15.79
CA ALA A 37 0.00 11.05 15.69
C ALA A 37 0.39 11.62 14.32
N GLN A 38 -0.35 11.28 13.27
CA GLN A 38 -0.15 11.81 11.91
C GLN A 38 -0.77 13.21 11.69
N GLN A 39 -1.42 13.79 12.71
CA GLN A 39 -2.14 15.07 12.64
C GLN A 39 -1.62 16.05 13.70
N ASP A 40 -2.24 17.23 13.81
CA ASP A 40 -1.98 18.15 14.92
C ASP A 40 -2.48 17.54 16.24
N GLU A 41 -1.55 17.00 17.01
CA GLU A 41 -1.79 16.35 18.31
C GLU A 41 -1.98 17.33 19.48
N SER A 42 -1.80 18.64 19.28
CA SER A 42 -1.75 19.63 20.36
C SER A 42 -2.97 19.61 21.28
N LEU A 43 -4.16 19.41 20.71
CA LEU A 43 -5.40 19.35 21.48
C LEU A 43 -5.52 18.04 22.28
N TRP A 44 -5.02 16.93 21.73
CA TRP A 44 -4.97 15.65 22.41
C TRP A 44 -4.00 15.70 23.60
N LEU A 45 -2.78 16.20 23.37
CA LEU A 45 -1.78 16.42 24.41
C LEU A 45 -2.27 17.40 25.49
N SER A 46 -2.94 18.49 25.10
CA SER A 46 -3.53 19.44 26.03
C SER A 46 -4.59 18.77 26.92
N THR A 47 -5.40 17.87 26.37
CA THR A 47 -6.39 17.10 27.11
C THR A 47 -5.73 16.17 28.14
N MET A 48 -4.72 15.40 27.72
CA MET A 48 -3.94 14.54 28.61
C MET A 48 -3.26 15.34 29.73
N THR A 49 -2.69 16.49 29.38
CA THR A 49 -2.02 17.42 30.32
C THR A 49 -2.98 17.92 31.40
N LYS A 50 -4.16 18.41 31.01
CA LYS A 50 -5.16 18.96 31.96
C LYS A 50 -5.61 17.96 33.02
N CYS A 51 -5.63 16.68 32.67
CA CYS A 51 -6.04 15.60 33.56
C CYS A 51 -4.89 14.99 34.37
N THR A 52 -3.65 15.46 34.17
CA THR A 52 -2.47 14.96 34.85
C THR A 52 -2.03 15.91 35.96
N LYS A 53 -1.79 15.36 37.17
CA LYS A 53 -1.39 16.13 38.35
C LYS A 53 -0.31 15.42 39.13
N LYS A 54 0.54 16.21 39.79
CA LYS A 54 1.53 15.68 40.74
C LYS A 54 0.81 15.22 42.00
N ARG A 55 0.98 13.95 42.34
CA ARG A 55 0.32 13.29 43.47
C ARG A 55 1.38 12.65 44.36
N CYS A 56 1.10 12.66 45.67
CA CYS A 56 1.88 11.86 46.60
C CYS A 56 1.49 10.39 46.45
N THR A 57 2.48 9.50 46.34
CA THR A 57 2.25 8.06 46.17
C THR A 57 2.85 7.21 47.29
N SER A 58 3.71 7.80 48.12
CA SER A 58 4.21 7.19 49.35
C SER A 58 4.30 8.23 50.46
N HIS A 59 3.91 7.82 51.66
CA HIS A 59 3.94 8.66 52.86
C HIS A 59 4.80 8.02 53.95
N PHE A 60 5.51 8.86 54.71
CA PHE A 60 6.11 8.51 56.00
C PHE A 60 5.45 9.37 57.08
N GLY A 61 4.50 8.77 57.81
CA GLY A 61 3.60 9.53 58.67
C GLY A 61 2.74 10.50 57.86
N VAL A 62 2.83 11.80 58.17
CA VAL A 62 2.14 12.88 57.42
C VAL A 62 2.97 13.46 56.27
N ILE A 63 4.25 13.09 56.16
CA ILE A 63 5.17 13.63 55.16
C ILE A 63 5.06 12.81 53.88
N CYS A 64 4.88 13.48 52.75
CA CYS A 64 4.98 12.82 51.45
C CYS A 64 6.45 12.53 51.11
N THR A 65 6.81 11.27 50.90
CA THR A 65 8.18 10.87 50.56
C THR A 65 8.39 10.66 49.07
N HIS A 66 7.32 10.35 48.31
CA HIS A 66 7.41 10.12 46.89
C HIS A 66 6.27 10.78 46.14
N HIS A 67 6.60 11.54 45.09
CA HIS A 67 5.63 12.18 44.21
C HIS A 67 5.73 11.60 42.80
N GLN A 68 4.59 11.36 42.17
CA GLN A 68 4.52 10.98 40.77
C GLN A 68 3.48 11.84 40.06
N TRP A 69 3.68 12.05 38.76
CA TRP A 69 2.66 12.61 37.90
C TRP A 69 1.69 11.49 37.54
N LEU A 70 0.42 11.66 37.90
CA LEU A 70 -0.63 10.68 37.65
C LEU A 70 -1.76 11.34 36.87
N THR A 71 -2.40 10.58 35.99
CA THR A 71 -3.56 11.03 35.21
C THR A 71 -4.84 10.53 35.84
N GLN A 72 -5.82 11.43 36.00
CA GLN A 72 -7.12 11.10 36.58
C GLN A 72 -8.08 10.58 35.52
N LEU A 73 -8.51 9.32 35.63
CA LEU A 73 -9.39 8.68 34.66
C LEU A 73 -10.75 9.38 34.52
N SER A 74 -11.35 9.86 35.61
CA SER A 74 -12.63 10.57 35.54
C SER A 74 -12.52 11.91 34.81
N CYS A 75 -11.42 12.65 34.98
CA CYS A 75 -11.14 13.85 34.20
C CYS A 75 -10.96 13.50 32.73
N LEU A 76 -10.16 12.46 32.45
CA LEU A 76 -9.83 12.08 31.08
C LEU A 76 -11.05 11.54 30.35
N SER A 77 -11.91 10.78 31.02
CA SER A 77 -13.17 10.28 30.48
C SER A 77 -14.13 11.40 30.08
N VAL A 78 -14.20 12.48 30.85
CA VAL A 78 -15.04 13.65 30.53
C VAL A 78 -14.39 14.49 29.43
N SER A 79 -13.07 14.67 29.50
CA SER A 79 -12.33 15.53 28.58
C SER A 79 -12.15 14.90 27.20
N SER A 80 -12.15 13.56 27.12
CA SER A 80 -12.25 12.76 25.88
C SER A 80 -13.66 12.81 25.30
N SER A 81 -14.31 13.97 25.37
CA SER A 81 -15.66 14.21 24.88
C SER A 81 -15.80 13.86 23.39
N SER A 82 -17.04 13.65 22.95
CA SER A 82 -17.36 13.49 21.53
C SER A 82 -16.80 14.62 20.67
N GLY A 83 -16.72 15.84 21.20
CA GLY A 83 -16.16 17.00 20.49
C GLY A 83 -14.64 16.93 20.24
N LEU A 84 -13.88 16.29 21.14
CA LEU A 84 -12.45 16.02 20.91
C LEU A 84 -12.30 14.97 19.80
N VAL A 85 -12.99 13.85 19.96
CA VAL A 85 -12.92 12.71 19.02
C VAL A 85 -13.39 13.13 17.63
N ALA A 86 -14.42 13.98 17.51
CA ALA A 86 -14.94 14.46 16.23
C ALA A 86 -13.92 15.22 15.38
N ARG A 87 -12.86 15.78 15.97
CA ARG A 87 -11.80 16.47 15.22
C ARG A 87 -10.84 15.51 14.54
N TYR A 88 -10.63 14.33 15.13
CA TYR A 88 -9.71 13.32 14.62
C TYR A 88 -10.41 12.21 13.84
N LEU A 89 -11.71 12.00 14.10
CA LEU A 89 -12.50 10.94 13.46
C LEU A 89 -12.40 10.95 11.93
N PRO A 90 -12.46 12.09 11.19
CA PRO A 90 -12.33 12.08 9.73
C PRO A 90 -11.00 11.51 9.20
N TYR A 91 -9.94 11.53 10.01
CA TYR A 91 -8.64 10.94 9.65
C TYR A 91 -8.59 9.46 10.04
N CYS A 92 -9.09 9.12 11.23
CA CYS A 92 -9.14 7.74 11.70
C CYS A 92 -10.14 6.88 10.94
N ASP A 93 -11.24 7.45 10.46
CA ASP A 93 -12.33 6.77 9.72
C ASP A 93 -11.93 6.38 8.29
N ARG A 94 -10.76 6.85 7.80
CA ARG A 94 -10.26 6.49 6.47
C ARG A 94 -9.92 5.01 6.36
N SER A 95 -9.39 4.42 7.43
CA SER A 95 -9.07 3.01 7.51
C SER A 95 -9.85 2.39 8.67
N ILE A 96 -10.51 1.26 8.41
CA ILE A 96 -11.28 0.56 9.44
C ILE A 96 -10.40 0.14 10.64
N LEU A 97 -9.13 -0.19 10.37
CA LEU A 97 -8.16 -0.56 11.40
C LEU A 97 -7.78 0.64 12.26
N ALA A 98 -7.45 1.79 11.65
CA ALA A 98 -7.14 3.02 12.37
C ALA A 98 -8.33 3.48 13.24
N LYS A 99 -9.55 3.35 12.72
CA LYS A 99 -10.78 3.62 13.48
C LYS A 99 -10.95 2.67 14.66
N ALA A 100 -10.66 1.38 14.48
CA ALA A 100 -10.73 0.39 15.54
C ALA A 100 -9.68 0.62 16.64
N GLN A 101 -8.46 1.04 16.27
CA GLN A 101 -7.43 1.45 17.23
C GLN A 101 -7.90 2.63 18.09
N LEU A 102 -8.45 3.68 17.45
CA LEU A 102 -9.06 4.82 18.17
C LEU A 102 -10.20 4.36 19.08
N TYR A 103 -11.07 3.47 18.60
CA TYR A 103 -12.16 2.90 19.38
C TYR A 103 -11.67 2.14 20.61
N SER A 104 -10.65 1.30 20.47
CA SER A 104 -10.02 0.59 21.58
C SER A 104 -9.50 1.56 22.64
N TRP A 105 -8.77 2.59 22.20
CA TRP A 105 -8.25 3.64 23.09
C TRP A 105 -9.39 4.33 23.86
N ILE A 106 -10.42 4.84 23.15
CA ILE A 106 -11.55 5.54 23.78
C ILE A 106 -12.33 4.62 24.73
N ARG A 107 -12.56 3.36 24.35
CA ARG A 107 -13.27 2.39 25.18
C ARG A 107 -12.50 2.07 26.46
N SER A 108 -11.17 1.98 26.39
CA SER A 108 -10.32 1.72 27.56
C SER A 108 -10.40 2.84 28.61
N ILE A 109 -10.49 4.10 28.15
CA ILE A 109 -10.51 5.26 29.04
C ILE A 109 -11.91 5.56 29.56
N THR A 110 -12.92 5.50 28.70
CA THR A 110 -14.26 6.01 29.03
C THR A 110 -15.30 4.92 29.21
N GLY A 111 -14.99 3.67 28.88
CA GLY A 111 -15.95 2.57 28.84
C GLY A 111 -17.07 2.71 27.79
N ARG A 112 -16.97 3.70 26.89
CA ARG A 112 -18.03 3.97 25.89
C ARG A 112 -17.92 2.99 24.73
N THR A 113 -19.07 2.62 24.18
CA THR A 113 -19.17 1.75 23.00
C THR A 113 -19.37 2.53 21.70
N TRP A 114 -19.15 3.84 21.71
CA TRP A 114 -19.30 4.76 20.59
C TRP A 114 -18.22 5.86 20.67
N LEU A 115 -17.90 6.49 19.54
CA LEU A 115 -16.83 7.50 19.41
C LEU A 115 -17.37 8.93 19.57
N VAL A 116 -18.20 9.36 18.61
CA VAL A 116 -18.83 10.68 18.52
C VAL A 116 -20.35 10.58 18.60
N LYS A 117 -20.95 9.61 17.88
CA LYS A 117 -22.39 9.36 17.81
C LYS A 117 -22.69 7.90 18.10
N VAL A 118 -23.83 7.61 18.72
CA VAL A 118 -24.26 6.22 18.92
C VAL A 118 -24.34 5.51 17.56
N GLY A 119 -23.65 4.36 17.47
CA GLY A 119 -23.62 3.52 16.28
C GLY A 119 -22.41 3.71 15.36
N ASP A 120 -21.58 4.74 15.56
CA ASP A 120 -20.40 4.98 14.71
C ASP A 120 -19.25 3.97 14.90
N ALA A 121 -19.30 3.22 16.00
CA ALA A 121 -18.41 2.09 16.30
C ALA A 121 -19.08 0.73 16.08
N ASN A 122 -20.28 0.69 15.48
CA ASN A 122 -20.90 -0.57 15.09
C ASN A 122 -19.97 -1.30 14.11
N GLY A 123 -19.72 -2.58 14.37
CA GLY A 123 -18.81 -3.40 13.57
C GLY A 123 -17.34 -3.33 13.97
N LEU A 124 -16.93 -2.45 14.90
CA LEU A 124 -15.53 -2.38 15.35
C LEU A 124 -15.16 -3.40 16.44
N GLN A 125 -16.14 -4.06 17.04
CA GLN A 125 -15.91 -5.04 18.11
C GLN A 125 -15.49 -6.41 17.58
N ASN A 126 -16.00 -6.78 16.41
CA ASN A 126 -15.76 -8.06 15.76
C ASN A 126 -15.31 -7.79 14.33
N LEU A 127 -14.11 -7.22 14.19
CA LEU A 127 -13.47 -7.12 12.89
C LEU A 127 -13.19 -8.52 12.35
N SER A 128 -13.14 -8.62 11.03
CA SER A 128 -12.79 -9.85 10.34
C SER A 128 -11.91 -9.50 9.15
N PRO A 129 -11.25 -10.48 8.51
CA PRO A 129 -10.55 -10.25 7.25
C PRO A 129 -11.40 -9.55 6.18
N ALA A 130 -12.72 -9.78 6.17
CA ALA A 130 -13.65 -9.15 5.25
C ALA A 130 -13.92 -7.66 5.55
N SER A 131 -13.53 -7.15 6.72
CA SER A 131 -13.70 -5.73 7.06
C SER A 131 -12.85 -4.79 6.19
N LEU A 132 -11.81 -5.32 5.53
CA LEU A 132 -11.13 -4.63 4.44
C LEU A 132 -11.81 -4.99 3.12
N ASP A 133 -12.96 -4.37 2.83
CA ASP A 133 -13.85 -4.74 1.71
C ASP A 133 -13.14 -4.80 0.34
N SER A 134 -12.20 -3.87 0.09
CA SER A 134 -11.39 -3.84 -1.14
C SER A 134 -10.05 -4.58 -1.02
N GLY A 135 -9.82 -5.22 0.12
CA GLY A 135 -8.56 -5.85 0.51
C GLY A 135 -7.46 -4.83 0.82
N TYR A 136 -6.23 -5.34 0.81
CA TYR A 136 -5.01 -4.56 1.04
C TYR A 136 -3.95 -4.91 0.01
N ALA A 137 -2.89 -4.11 -0.05
CA ALA A 137 -1.71 -4.39 -0.84
C ALA A 137 -0.45 -4.02 -0.06
N SER A 138 0.65 -4.70 -0.38
CA SER A 138 1.96 -4.34 0.17
C SER A 138 2.38 -2.96 -0.33
N VAL A 139 3.03 -2.19 0.55
CA VAL A 139 3.50 -0.83 0.25
C VAL A 139 4.55 -0.82 -0.89
N ASP A 140 5.24 -1.94 -1.14
CA ASP A 140 6.16 -2.09 -2.29
C ASP A 140 5.48 -1.89 -3.66
N VAL A 141 4.17 -2.09 -3.76
CA VAL A 141 3.35 -1.77 -4.94
C VAL A 141 3.47 -0.30 -5.34
N ILE A 142 3.75 0.60 -4.38
CA ILE A 142 3.98 2.02 -4.64
C ILE A 142 5.23 2.22 -5.50
N ALA A 143 6.26 1.39 -5.35
CA ALA A 143 7.46 1.48 -6.17
C ALA A 143 7.17 1.20 -7.66
N LYS A 144 6.07 0.47 -7.93
CA LYS A 144 5.56 0.22 -9.29
C LYS A 144 4.74 1.38 -9.84
N ALA A 145 4.32 2.34 -9.01
CA ALA A 145 3.57 3.51 -9.45
C ALA A 145 4.44 4.42 -10.34
N PRO A 146 3.87 5.03 -11.39
CA PRO A 146 4.61 5.96 -12.25
C PRO A 146 5.03 7.23 -11.49
N LYS A 147 6.15 7.82 -11.90
CA LYS A 147 6.76 8.97 -11.20
C LYS A 147 5.87 10.21 -11.24
N CYS A 148 5.10 10.36 -12.31
CA CYS A 148 4.12 11.45 -12.46
C CYS A 148 3.03 11.41 -11.38
N LEU A 149 2.70 10.24 -10.80
CA LEU A 149 1.75 10.15 -9.68
C LEU A 149 2.43 10.41 -8.34
N THR A 150 3.56 9.76 -8.07
CA THR A 150 4.23 9.82 -6.77
C THR A 150 4.85 11.18 -6.46
N ARG A 151 5.19 11.98 -7.48
CA ARG A 151 5.74 13.33 -7.34
C ARG A 151 4.74 14.46 -7.57
N SER A 152 3.50 14.17 -7.97
CA SER A 152 2.50 15.22 -8.18
C SER A 152 2.04 15.77 -6.85
N THR A 153 2.28 17.07 -6.63
CA THR A 153 1.72 17.84 -5.52
C THR A 153 0.30 18.36 -5.83
N SER A 154 -0.24 18.08 -7.02
CA SER A 154 -1.21 18.99 -7.66
C SER A 154 -2.44 18.35 -8.32
N VAL A 155 -2.65 17.03 -8.23
CA VAL A 155 -3.82 16.36 -8.85
C VAL A 155 -4.83 15.80 -7.85
N SER A 156 -4.39 15.47 -6.64
CA SER A 156 -5.24 15.04 -5.52
C SER A 156 -5.35 16.17 -4.48
N ARG A 157 -6.41 16.19 -3.67
CA ARG A 157 -6.55 17.14 -2.55
C ARG A 157 -5.45 16.99 -1.50
N GLU A 158 -4.79 15.83 -1.45
CA GLU A 158 -3.69 15.49 -0.53
C GLU A 158 -2.53 14.81 -1.26
N PRO A 159 -1.27 15.05 -0.87
CA PRO A 159 -0.11 14.39 -1.48
C PRO A 159 -0.18 12.86 -1.39
N PHE A 160 0.28 12.18 -2.44
CA PHE A 160 0.30 10.70 -2.50
C PHE A 160 0.90 10.06 -1.23
N GLN A 161 2.04 10.57 -0.77
CA GLN A 161 2.74 10.05 0.41
C GLN A 161 1.93 10.23 1.71
N HIS A 162 1.15 11.31 1.81
CA HIS A 162 0.30 11.54 2.97
C HIS A 162 -0.87 10.57 3.01
N VAL A 163 -1.51 10.33 1.85
CA VAL A 163 -2.59 9.35 1.75
C VAL A 163 -2.08 7.95 2.10
N ILE A 164 -0.93 7.55 1.53
CA ILE A 164 -0.30 6.26 1.87
C ILE A 164 -0.08 6.14 3.37
N ALA A 165 0.57 7.11 4.01
CA ALA A 165 0.81 7.07 5.45
C ALA A 165 -0.50 6.91 6.24
N SER A 166 -1.57 7.62 5.85
CA SER A 166 -2.87 7.54 6.53
C SER A 166 -3.61 6.22 6.35
N CYS A 167 -3.34 5.50 5.25
CA CYS A 167 -3.98 4.23 4.91
C CYS A 167 -3.11 3.01 5.23
N SER A 168 -1.91 3.24 5.74
CA SER A 168 -0.94 2.17 6.01
C SER A 168 -1.19 1.49 7.34
N PHE A 169 -0.84 0.21 7.39
CA PHE A 169 -0.87 -0.65 8.55
C PHE A 169 0.19 -1.75 8.40
N THR A 170 0.49 -2.46 9.46
CA THR A 170 1.48 -3.54 9.49
C THR A 170 0.82 -4.90 9.72
N SER A 171 1.57 -5.99 9.52
CA SER A 171 1.07 -7.34 9.86
C SER A 171 0.58 -7.46 11.32
N THR A 172 1.38 -7.01 12.26
CA THR A 172 1.05 -6.84 13.69
C THR A 172 1.21 -5.38 14.08
N SER A 173 0.53 -4.92 15.12
CA SER A 173 0.75 -3.57 15.64
C SER A 173 2.24 -3.33 15.94
N GLN A 174 2.76 -2.16 15.58
CA GLN A 174 4.16 -1.79 15.75
C GLN A 174 4.32 -0.44 16.43
N ASP A 175 5.10 -0.42 17.51
CA ASP A 175 5.48 0.79 18.23
C ASP A 175 6.62 1.52 17.51
N ILE A 176 6.51 2.84 17.37
CA ILE A 176 7.51 3.67 16.66
C ILE A 176 8.42 4.44 17.64
N GLY A 177 8.13 4.39 18.94
CA GLY A 177 8.86 5.08 19.99
C GLY A 177 9.20 4.18 21.19
N ASN A 178 8.81 4.60 22.39
CA ASN A 178 9.10 3.90 23.64
C ASN A 178 7.87 3.16 24.20
N PRO A 179 7.64 1.89 23.82
CA PRO A 179 6.45 1.16 24.24
C PRO A 179 6.37 0.88 25.73
N ALA A 180 7.53 0.83 26.42
CA ALA A 180 7.56 0.64 27.87
C ALA A 180 7.08 1.88 28.64
N ARG A 181 7.10 3.07 28.00
CA ARG A 181 6.67 4.34 28.58
C ARG A 181 6.02 5.21 27.51
N PRO A 182 4.81 4.92 27.04
CA PRO A 182 4.21 5.59 25.88
C PRO A 182 3.91 7.07 26.11
N TRP A 183 3.74 7.47 27.37
CA TRP A 183 3.44 8.84 27.76
C TRP A 183 4.33 9.28 28.91
N GLU A 184 4.71 10.56 28.92
CA GLU A 184 5.44 11.18 30.03
C GLU A 184 4.95 12.61 30.28
N TYR A 185 4.88 12.99 31.55
CA TYR A 185 4.72 14.40 31.92
C TYR A 185 6.09 15.07 32.01
N ARG A 186 6.35 16.05 31.13
CA ARG A 186 7.58 16.84 31.14
C ARG A 186 7.39 18.11 31.96
N GLN A 187 8.06 18.16 33.10
CA GLN A 187 7.97 19.29 34.02
C GLN A 187 8.52 20.61 33.43
N SER A 188 9.55 20.56 32.58
CA SER A 188 10.10 21.75 31.90
C SER A 188 9.07 22.41 30.98
N GLU A 189 8.27 21.60 30.29
CA GLU A 189 7.28 22.04 29.30
C GLU A 189 5.88 22.20 29.91
N HIS A 190 5.70 21.75 31.15
CA HIS A 190 4.41 21.69 31.86
C HIS A 190 3.32 20.94 31.08
N SER A 191 3.73 19.96 30.27
CA SER A 191 2.89 19.24 29.31
C SER A 191 3.09 17.74 29.40
N MET A 192 2.04 17.01 29.03
CA MET A 192 2.16 15.63 28.58
C MET A 192 2.78 15.60 27.19
N ILE A 193 3.65 14.63 26.98
CA ILE A 193 4.19 14.28 25.67
C ILE A 193 3.91 12.80 25.38
N ALA A 194 3.73 12.47 24.11
CA ALA A 194 3.78 11.10 23.64
C ALA A 194 5.25 10.73 23.39
N LEU A 195 5.70 9.65 24.01
CA LEU A 195 6.99 9.03 23.74
C LEU A 195 6.86 7.86 22.78
N ASP A 196 5.62 7.41 22.54
CA ASP A 196 5.31 6.33 21.64
C ASP A 196 3.95 6.51 20.95
N PHE A 197 3.88 5.99 19.75
CA PHE A 197 2.67 5.82 18.98
C PHE A 197 2.75 4.50 18.24
N GLU A 198 1.60 3.89 18.06
CA GLU A 198 1.49 2.55 17.50
C GLU A 198 0.93 2.64 16.08
N THR A 199 1.67 2.14 15.09
CA THR A 199 1.11 1.82 13.78
C THR A 199 0.21 0.61 13.92
N VAL A 200 -1.03 0.75 13.44
CA VAL A 200 -2.04 -0.28 13.61
C VAL A 200 -1.67 -1.54 12.85
N GLY A 201 -1.94 -2.70 13.45
CA GLY A 201 -1.72 -4.00 12.82
C GLY A 201 -2.99 -4.64 12.26
N TYR A 202 -2.78 -5.59 11.35
CA TYR A 202 -3.83 -6.47 10.84
C TYR A 202 -4.35 -7.45 11.90
N ASP A 203 -3.52 -7.78 12.90
CA ASP A 203 -3.89 -8.62 14.04
C ASP A 203 -5.14 -8.15 14.80
N LEU A 204 -5.53 -6.87 14.66
CA LEU A 204 -6.82 -6.36 15.15
C LEU A 204 -8.05 -7.08 14.56
N VAL A 205 -7.93 -7.74 13.41
CA VAL A 205 -9.03 -8.54 12.84
C VAL A 205 -9.07 -9.98 13.38
N GLY A 206 -8.14 -10.35 14.26
CA GLY A 206 -8.01 -11.70 14.81
C GLY A 206 -7.43 -12.71 13.82
N ASP A 207 -6.73 -12.26 12.78
CA ASP A 207 -6.07 -13.10 11.77
C ASP A 207 -4.63 -12.62 11.53
N ARG A 208 -3.84 -13.41 10.79
CA ARG A 208 -2.42 -13.14 10.53
C ARG A 208 -2.12 -13.09 9.05
N ILE A 209 -1.24 -12.16 8.70
CA ILE A 209 -0.67 -12.02 7.36
C ILE A 209 0.85 -12.08 7.49
N ASN A 210 1.55 -12.22 6.36
CA ASN A 210 3.01 -12.22 6.36
C ASN A 210 3.53 -10.89 6.91
N ASP A 211 4.72 -10.92 7.52
CA ASP A 211 5.37 -9.72 8.02
C ASP A 211 5.63 -8.73 6.89
N GLY A 212 5.29 -7.47 7.13
CA GLY A 212 5.47 -6.38 6.16
C GLY A 212 4.56 -5.19 6.42
N ASP A 213 4.71 -4.20 5.53
CA ASP A 213 3.91 -2.98 5.50
C ASP A 213 2.87 -3.06 4.40
N TYR A 214 1.64 -2.69 4.74
CA TYR A 214 0.48 -2.78 3.88
C TYR A 214 -0.28 -1.46 3.86
N PHE A 215 -1.14 -1.28 2.86
CA PHE A 215 -2.15 -0.23 2.87
C PHE A 215 -3.52 -0.80 2.54
N ASP A 216 -4.54 -0.23 3.20
CA ASP A 216 -5.94 -0.50 2.91
C ASP A 216 -6.29 0.09 1.53
N LYS A 217 -6.69 -0.78 0.59
CA LYS A 217 -7.01 -0.34 -0.78
C LYS A 217 -8.21 0.57 -0.79
N CYS A 218 -9.23 0.32 0.03
CA CYS A 218 -10.44 1.12 0.09
C CYS A 218 -10.08 2.54 0.58
N CYS A 219 -9.36 2.62 1.70
CA CYS A 219 -8.84 3.87 2.25
C CYS A 219 -8.06 4.68 1.20
N PHE A 220 -7.13 4.01 0.53
CA PHE A 220 -6.28 4.66 -0.47
C PHE A 220 -7.11 5.15 -1.67
N CYS A 221 -8.02 4.34 -2.19
CA CYS A 221 -8.86 4.67 -3.34
C CYS A 221 -9.77 5.87 -3.07
N ASP A 222 -10.35 5.94 -1.87
CA ASP A 222 -11.28 6.99 -1.47
C ASP A 222 -10.56 8.31 -1.20
N SER A 223 -9.36 8.24 -0.62
CA SER A 223 -8.57 9.41 -0.24
C SER A 223 -7.75 9.97 -1.41
N PHE A 224 -7.16 9.09 -2.24
CA PHE A 224 -6.37 9.50 -3.40
C PHE A 224 -7.25 9.62 -4.65
N THR A 225 -7.86 10.80 -4.83
CA THR A 225 -8.65 11.12 -6.03
C THR A 225 -7.78 11.72 -7.12
N MET A 226 -8.07 11.39 -8.38
CA MET A 226 -7.38 11.96 -9.53
C MET A 226 -8.37 12.70 -10.42
N ASP A 227 -7.98 13.89 -10.85
CA ASP A 227 -8.69 14.60 -11.91
C ASP A 227 -8.32 13.96 -13.27
N LEU A 228 -9.28 13.27 -13.88
CA LEU A 228 -9.14 12.67 -15.21
C LEU A 228 -9.12 13.74 -16.32
N GLU A 229 -9.72 14.92 -16.09
CA GLU A 229 -9.65 16.04 -17.03
C GLU A 229 -8.28 16.73 -17.00
N LYS A 230 -7.59 16.67 -15.85
CA LYS A 230 -6.23 17.18 -15.66
C LYS A 230 -5.22 16.07 -15.42
N GLU A 231 -5.25 15.09 -16.33
CA GLU A 231 -4.45 13.88 -16.21
C GLU A 231 -2.94 14.17 -16.01
N PRO A 232 -2.32 13.84 -14.85
CA PRO A 232 -0.94 14.24 -14.51
C PRO A 232 0.12 13.66 -15.45
N CYS A 233 -0.14 12.50 -16.03
CA CYS A 233 0.85 11.73 -16.77
C CYS A 233 0.75 11.90 -18.28
N SER A 234 -0.29 12.58 -18.79
CA SER A 234 -0.49 12.78 -20.23
C SER A 234 0.60 13.65 -20.86
N ARG A 235 1.26 14.51 -20.09
CA ARG A 235 2.41 15.33 -20.54
C ARG A 235 3.75 14.59 -20.54
N SER A 236 3.84 13.44 -19.87
CA SER A 236 5.07 12.67 -19.73
C SER A 236 5.29 11.67 -20.87
N GLY A 237 4.42 11.69 -21.89
CA GLY A 237 4.40 10.77 -23.02
C GLY A 237 3.41 9.62 -22.83
N GLN A 238 3.17 8.88 -23.91
CA GLN A 238 2.24 7.73 -23.91
C GLN A 238 2.66 6.67 -22.88
N PHE A 239 3.95 6.60 -22.55
CA PHE A 239 4.47 5.54 -21.71
C PHE A 239 4.09 5.66 -20.21
N GLU A 240 4.42 6.78 -19.57
CA GLU A 240 4.04 7.04 -18.17
C GLU A 240 2.51 7.09 -18.00
N PHE A 241 1.79 7.53 -19.03
CA PHE A 241 0.33 7.52 -19.04
C PHE A 241 -0.24 6.10 -18.97
N MET A 242 0.24 5.17 -19.80
CA MET A 242 -0.27 3.79 -19.77
C MET A 242 0.20 3.02 -18.53
N LYS A 243 1.43 3.25 -18.06
CA LYS A 243 1.89 2.72 -16.76
C LYS A 243 0.97 3.15 -15.61
N LYS A 244 0.50 4.41 -15.63
CA LYS A 244 -0.53 4.89 -14.70
C LYS A 244 -1.82 4.08 -14.81
N ARG A 245 -2.33 3.84 -16.02
CA ARG A 245 -3.57 3.08 -16.21
C ARG A 245 -3.46 1.67 -15.64
N PHE A 246 -2.39 0.93 -15.96
CA PHE A 246 -2.16 -0.39 -15.39
C PHE A 246 -2.10 -0.38 -13.87
N TRP A 247 -1.34 0.56 -13.30
CA TRP A 247 -1.21 0.65 -11.84
C TRP A 247 -2.55 0.95 -11.16
N ILE A 248 -3.37 1.83 -11.75
CA ILE A 248 -4.73 2.12 -11.26
C ILE A 248 -5.62 0.89 -11.38
N ASN A 249 -5.60 0.20 -12.52
CA ASN A 249 -6.41 -1.01 -12.72
C ASN A 249 -6.08 -2.08 -11.68
N ALA A 250 -4.80 -2.32 -11.44
CA ALA A 250 -4.34 -3.31 -10.46
C ALA A 250 -4.68 -2.92 -9.01
N THR A 251 -4.62 -1.62 -8.69
CA THR A 251 -4.83 -1.14 -7.31
C THR A 251 -6.31 -0.91 -6.99
N ARG A 252 -7.06 -0.33 -7.93
CA ARG A 252 -8.43 0.18 -7.74
C ARG A 252 -9.49 -0.52 -8.58
N GLY A 253 -9.09 -1.44 -9.45
CA GLY A 253 -9.98 -2.12 -10.39
C GLY A 253 -10.33 -1.31 -11.65
N PRO A 254 -10.97 -1.98 -12.63
CA PRO A 254 -11.24 -1.41 -13.95
C PRO A 254 -12.26 -0.28 -13.95
N THR A 255 -13.16 -0.24 -12.97
CA THR A 255 -14.18 0.82 -12.82
C THR A 255 -13.58 2.20 -12.54
N SER A 256 -12.32 2.25 -12.10
CA SER A 256 -11.57 3.49 -11.87
C SER A 256 -10.96 4.08 -13.15
N LEU A 257 -11.19 3.46 -14.32
CA LEU A 257 -10.62 3.86 -15.60
C LEU A 257 -11.73 4.19 -16.61
N PRO A 258 -11.45 5.06 -17.60
CA PRO A 258 -12.34 5.26 -18.74
C PRO A 258 -12.59 3.95 -19.50
N ASN A 259 -13.74 3.86 -20.17
CA ASN A 259 -13.98 2.80 -21.14
C ASN A 259 -12.88 2.83 -22.22
N ASP A 260 -12.54 1.67 -22.76
CA ASP A 260 -11.60 1.51 -23.89
C ASP A 260 -10.17 1.96 -23.60
N TRP A 261 -9.80 2.11 -22.31
CA TRP A 261 -8.43 2.44 -21.91
C TRP A 261 -7.38 1.43 -22.40
N THR A 262 -7.81 0.21 -22.77
CA THR A 262 -6.98 -0.88 -23.26
C THR A 262 -6.65 -0.81 -24.76
N ASP A 263 -7.36 0.00 -25.55
CA ASP A 263 -7.31 -0.06 -27.02
C ASP A 263 -5.99 0.42 -27.63
N THR A 264 -5.15 1.07 -26.84
CA THR A 264 -3.85 1.62 -27.25
C THR A 264 -2.66 0.90 -26.59
N LEU A 265 -2.88 -0.31 -26.08
CA LEU A 265 -1.90 -1.05 -25.31
C LEU A 265 -0.79 -1.69 -26.15
N ILE A 266 0.45 -1.26 -25.90
CA ILE A 266 1.68 -1.88 -26.39
C ILE A 266 2.15 -2.90 -25.33
N THR A 267 1.66 -4.13 -25.39
CA THR A 267 2.03 -5.20 -24.44
C THR A 267 2.98 -6.22 -25.07
N THR A 268 3.81 -6.90 -24.29
CA THR A 268 4.73 -7.98 -24.72
C THR A 268 3.99 -9.28 -25.12
N GLN A 269 2.83 -9.15 -25.74
CA GLN A 269 2.05 -10.23 -26.33
C GLN A 269 2.58 -10.53 -27.74
N TYR A 270 1.75 -11.14 -28.61
CA TYR A 270 2.14 -11.51 -29.98
C TYR A 270 2.85 -10.36 -30.75
N SER A 271 2.40 -9.12 -30.62
CA SER A 271 2.95 -7.99 -31.39
C SER A 271 4.36 -7.53 -30.98
N PHE A 272 4.80 -7.81 -29.74
CA PHE A 272 6.08 -7.32 -29.22
C PHE A 272 6.83 -8.45 -28.51
N ILE A 273 8.00 -8.83 -29.03
CA ILE A 273 8.80 -9.92 -28.49
C ILE A 273 9.92 -9.35 -27.61
N PRO A 274 9.99 -9.66 -26.30
CA PRO A 274 11.12 -9.25 -25.48
C PRO A 274 12.46 -9.66 -26.09
N ILE A 275 13.49 -8.80 -26.02
CA ILE A 275 14.79 -9.07 -26.66
C ILE A 275 15.40 -10.38 -26.13
N GLU A 276 15.27 -10.64 -24.83
CA GLU A 276 15.71 -11.86 -24.17
C GLU A 276 15.01 -13.14 -24.66
N ASP A 277 13.79 -13.01 -25.19
CA ASP A 277 13.00 -14.10 -25.74
C ASP A 277 13.19 -14.26 -27.25
N TRP A 278 13.98 -13.37 -27.88
CA TRP A 278 14.28 -13.44 -29.30
C TRP A 278 15.13 -14.68 -29.61
N ARG A 279 14.56 -15.59 -30.39
CA ARG A 279 15.24 -16.81 -30.85
C ARG A 279 15.68 -16.61 -32.29
N TRP A 280 16.96 -16.75 -32.55
CA TRP A 280 17.51 -16.74 -33.90
C TRP A 280 17.51 -18.15 -34.51
N PRO A 281 17.44 -18.28 -35.85
CA PRO A 281 17.60 -19.57 -36.52
C PRO A 281 19.07 -20.02 -36.48
N MET A 282 19.31 -21.30 -36.77
CA MET A 282 20.63 -21.93 -36.77
C MET A 282 21.65 -21.22 -37.67
N CYS A 283 21.19 -20.57 -38.74
CA CYS A 283 22.04 -19.90 -39.72
C CYS A 283 22.35 -18.42 -39.39
N VAL A 284 22.09 -17.95 -38.16
CA VAL A 284 22.28 -16.54 -37.77
C VAL A 284 23.68 -15.99 -38.05
N ALA A 285 24.72 -16.84 -37.98
CA ALA A 285 26.10 -16.44 -38.25
C ALA A 285 26.33 -16.00 -39.72
N ASP A 286 25.50 -16.46 -40.64
CA ASP A 286 25.55 -16.13 -42.08
C ASP A 286 24.49 -15.11 -42.50
N MET A 287 23.66 -14.65 -41.56
CA MET A 287 22.68 -13.61 -41.83
C MET A 287 23.39 -12.27 -42.08
N PRO A 288 22.95 -11.47 -43.07
CA PRO A 288 23.48 -10.13 -43.26
C PRO A 288 23.26 -9.26 -42.03
N LYS A 289 24.23 -8.40 -41.72
CA LYS A 289 24.14 -7.48 -40.58
C LYS A 289 22.86 -6.65 -40.59
N GLN A 290 22.42 -6.24 -41.78
CA GLN A 290 21.20 -5.47 -41.94
C GLN A 290 19.98 -6.19 -41.34
N VAL A 291 19.90 -7.52 -41.46
CA VAL A 291 18.80 -8.33 -40.91
C VAL A 291 18.97 -8.52 -39.41
N THR A 292 20.19 -8.79 -38.94
CA THR A 292 20.44 -8.96 -37.50
C THR A 292 20.28 -7.67 -36.72
N GLU A 293 20.52 -6.51 -37.34
CA GLU A 293 20.35 -5.18 -36.74
C GLU A 293 18.88 -4.72 -36.72
N LEU A 294 17.97 -5.38 -37.46
CA LEU A 294 16.53 -5.05 -37.41
C LEU A 294 15.96 -5.24 -36.00
N THR A 295 16.48 -6.17 -35.20
CA THR A 295 16.03 -6.32 -33.81
C THR A 295 16.27 -5.06 -32.99
N ASP A 296 17.40 -4.38 -33.22
CA ASP A 296 17.71 -3.13 -32.53
C ASP A 296 16.96 -1.93 -33.12
N GLN A 297 16.79 -1.90 -34.45
CA GLN A 297 16.07 -0.84 -35.15
C GLN A 297 14.57 -0.86 -34.86
N CYS A 298 13.99 -2.05 -34.70
CA CYS A 298 12.59 -2.26 -34.36
C CYS A 298 12.37 -2.45 -32.85
N ALA A 299 13.40 -2.27 -32.01
CA ALA A 299 13.25 -2.34 -30.57
C ALA A 299 12.57 -1.09 -30.02
N THR A 300 11.48 -1.30 -29.29
CA THR A 300 10.76 -0.30 -28.51
C THR A 300 10.54 -0.78 -27.09
N ASP A 301 10.02 0.08 -26.23
CA ASP A 301 9.61 -0.30 -24.88
C ASP A 301 8.17 -0.81 -24.92
N ALA A 302 7.94 -2.01 -24.37
CA ALA A 302 6.64 -2.65 -24.28
C ALA A 302 6.31 -3.03 -22.84
N TYR A 303 5.03 -3.22 -22.56
CA TYR A 303 4.53 -3.56 -21.24
C TYR A 303 4.41 -5.05 -21.03
N GLU A 304 5.15 -5.54 -20.04
CA GLU A 304 4.93 -6.85 -19.46
C GLU A 304 4.06 -6.70 -18.21
N ILE A 305 2.97 -7.45 -18.14
CA ILE A 305 2.06 -7.43 -17.00
C ILE A 305 2.47 -8.57 -16.05
N ASP A 306 2.77 -8.24 -14.80
CA ASP A 306 3.07 -9.24 -13.78
C ASP A 306 1.80 -9.95 -13.27
N SER A 307 1.96 -11.00 -12.46
CA SER A 307 0.84 -11.75 -11.88
C SER A 307 -0.09 -10.89 -11.00
N GLY A 308 0.38 -9.73 -10.53
CA GLY A 308 -0.40 -8.77 -9.77
C GLY A 308 -1.13 -7.72 -10.62
N GLY A 309 -0.99 -7.79 -11.96
CA GLY A 309 -1.58 -6.83 -12.88
C GLY A 309 -0.77 -5.53 -13.02
N TYR A 310 0.41 -5.45 -12.41
CA TYR A 310 1.27 -4.28 -12.51
C TYR A 310 2.17 -4.37 -13.74
N CYS A 311 2.51 -3.20 -14.24
CA CYS A 311 3.23 -3.04 -15.48
C CYS A 311 4.74 -2.89 -15.24
N ASN A 312 5.52 -3.78 -15.85
CA ASN A 312 6.96 -3.67 -16.00
C ASN A 312 7.30 -3.28 -17.43
N VAL A 313 8.35 -2.46 -17.57
CA VAL A 313 8.85 -2.00 -18.87
C VAL A 313 9.91 -2.97 -19.33
N ARG A 314 9.73 -3.55 -20.51
CA ARG A 314 10.78 -4.34 -21.17
C ARG A 314 11.06 -3.81 -22.55
N ARG A 315 12.32 -3.97 -22.97
CA ARG A 315 12.69 -3.66 -24.35
C ARG A 315 12.32 -4.86 -25.21
N ALA A 316 11.53 -4.62 -26.24
CA ALA A 316 10.93 -5.63 -27.08
C ALA A 316 10.98 -5.22 -28.54
N VAL A 317 11.11 -6.20 -29.43
CA VAL A 317 11.11 -6.00 -30.87
C VAL A 317 9.66 -5.95 -31.36
N ASP A 318 9.29 -4.86 -32.03
CA ASP A 318 8.04 -4.77 -32.78
C ASP A 318 8.11 -5.75 -33.95
N ARG A 319 7.26 -6.78 -33.87
CA ARG A 319 7.20 -7.85 -34.88
C ARG A 319 6.78 -7.31 -36.24
N ALA A 320 5.84 -6.37 -36.30
CA ALA A 320 5.40 -5.80 -37.57
C ALA A 320 6.52 -4.99 -38.23
N CYS A 321 7.25 -4.19 -37.45
CA CYS A 321 8.43 -3.46 -37.94
C CYS A 321 9.51 -4.41 -38.48
N PHE A 322 9.80 -5.50 -37.75
CA PHE A 322 10.79 -6.48 -38.18
C PHE A 322 10.36 -7.17 -39.47
N CYS A 323 9.12 -7.67 -39.51
CA CYS A 323 8.60 -8.45 -40.64
C CYS A 323 8.40 -7.61 -41.90
N GLN A 324 8.15 -6.31 -41.81
CA GLN A 324 8.12 -5.42 -42.99
C GLN A 324 9.46 -5.38 -43.73
N ASN A 325 10.57 -5.63 -43.03
CA ASN A 325 11.92 -5.54 -43.59
C ASN A 325 12.61 -6.92 -43.70
N ALA A 326 11.93 -8.01 -43.36
CA ALA A 326 12.44 -9.37 -43.40
C ALA A 326 11.60 -10.27 -44.33
N SER A 327 12.27 -10.93 -45.27
CA SER A 327 11.70 -11.91 -46.19
C SER A 327 12.64 -13.10 -46.33
N TYR A 328 12.19 -14.17 -46.98
CA TYR A 328 13.00 -15.35 -47.29
C TYR A 328 14.31 -15.01 -48.02
N ASP A 329 14.28 -13.99 -48.89
CA ASP A 329 15.44 -13.55 -49.67
C ASP A 329 16.36 -12.60 -48.89
N SER A 330 15.98 -12.17 -47.69
CA SER A 330 16.83 -11.31 -46.84
C SER A 330 18.09 -12.01 -46.37
N CYS A 331 18.13 -13.35 -46.38
CA CYS A 331 19.30 -14.14 -46.01
C CYS A 331 19.83 -14.92 -47.20
N THR A 332 21.11 -15.27 -47.18
CA THR A 332 21.77 -16.08 -48.21
C THR A 332 22.63 -17.16 -47.54
N GLY A 333 23.40 -17.92 -48.32
CA GLY A 333 24.36 -18.87 -47.76
C GLY A 333 23.71 -20.06 -47.05
N LEU A 334 24.17 -20.38 -45.83
CA LEU A 334 23.69 -21.57 -45.10
C LEU A 334 22.19 -21.52 -44.82
N CYS A 335 21.56 -20.34 -44.74
CA CYS A 335 20.10 -20.23 -44.58
C CYS A 335 19.29 -20.83 -45.75
N HIS A 336 19.91 -21.19 -46.87
CA HIS A 336 19.28 -21.83 -48.04
C HIS A 336 19.68 -23.31 -48.23
N ILE A 337 20.45 -23.89 -47.31
CA ILE A 337 20.90 -25.30 -47.36
C ILE A 337 19.96 -26.18 -46.55
N PHE A 338 19.65 -27.39 -47.03
CA PHE A 338 18.54 -28.26 -46.60
C PHE A 338 18.09 -28.13 -45.12
N GLU A 339 18.90 -28.51 -44.14
CA GLU A 339 18.50 -28.51 -42.72
C GLU A 339 18.33 -27.09 -42.15
N THR A 340 19.27 -26.20 -42.41
CA THR A 340 19.25 -24.79 -41.97
C THR A 340 18.19 -23.96 -42.69
N ARG A 341 17.80 -24.36 -43.90
CA ARG A 341 16.70 -23.78 -44.67
C ARG A 341 15.36 -24.11 -44.05
N ILE A 342 15.14 -25.35 -43.63
CA ILE A 342 13.90 -25.75 -42.94
C ILE A 342 13.76 -24.95 -41.64
N ASP A 343 14.82 -24.86 -40.85
CA ASP A 343 14.83 -24.06 -39.62
C ASP A 343 14.57 -22.57 -39.88
N TYR A 344 15.25 -21.97 -40.87
CA TYR A 344 15.06 -20.57 -41.24
C TYR A 344 13.64 -20.25 -41.72
N ILE A 345 13.07 -21.08 -42.60
CA ILE A 345 11.68 -20.94 -43.07
C ILE A 345 10.71 -21.07 -41.90
N THR A 346 10.90 -22.08 -41.03
CA THR A 346 10.04 -22.31 -39.86
C THR A 346 10.08 -21.12 -38.91
N TRP A 347 11.29 -20.61 -38.65
CA TRP A 347 11.51 -19.42 -37.83
C TRP A 347 10.83 -18.19 -38.42
N LEU A 348 11.05 -17.90 -39.70
CA LEU A 348 10.50 -16.72 -40.36
C LEU A 348 8.97 -16.81 -40.46
N HIS A 349 8.42 -17.98 -40.78
CA HIS A 349 6.97 -18.23 -40.77
C HIS A 349 6.39 -18.08 -39.37
N GLY A 350 7.02 -18.67 -38.35
CA GLY A 350 6.55 -18.56 -36.97
C GLY A 350 6.63 -17.13 -36.41
N LEU A 351 7.54 -16.31 -36.94
CA LEU A 351 7.71 -14.92 -36.54
C LEU A 351 6.74 -13.99 -37.29
N CYS A 352 6.59 -14.18 -38.60
CA CYS A 352 5.94 -13.20 -39.47
C CYS A 352 4.66 -13.70 -40.15
N GLY A 353 4.35 -14.99 -40.07
CA GLY A 353 3.24 -15.63 -40.79
C GLY A 353 1.86 -15.03 -40.48
N ASP A 354 1.61 -14.64 -39.23
CA ASP A 354 0.34 -13.98 -38.87
C ASP A 354 0.43 -12.45 -38.87
N VAL A 355 1.51 -11.86 -39.39
CA VAL A 355 1.61 -10.39 -39.57
C VAL A 355 0.84 -10.00 -40.82
N GLN A 356 -0.12 -9.10 -40.65
CA GLN A 356 -0.95 -8.61 -41.74
C GLN A 356 -0.09 -7.99 -42.85
N ASP A 357 -0.43 -8.32 -44.10
CA ASP A 357 0.25 -7.88 -45.32
C ASP A 357 1.72 -8.35 -45.47
N TRP A 358 2.17 -9.28 -44.63
CA TRP A 358 3.48 -9.91 -44.82
C TRP A 358 3.41 -10.98 -45.91
N GLN A 359 4.15 -10.78 -47.00
CA GLN A 359 4.22 -11.68 -48.17
C GLN A 359 5.60 -12.36 -48.26
N GLY A 360 6.30 -12.47 -47.13
CA GLY A 360 7.75 -12.77 -47.08
C GLY A 360 8.16 -14.23 -47.20
N LEU A 361 7.24 -15.13 -47.55
CA LEU A 361 7.54 -16.50 -47.99
C LEU A 361 7.07 -16.66 -49.42
N SER A 362 7.94 -17.18 -50.29
CA SER A 362 7.57 -17.47 -51.67
C SER A 362 6.54 -18.60 -51.71
N ASP A 363 5.51 -18.44 -52.55
CA ASP A 363 4.58 -19.52 -52.89
C ASP A 363 5.38 -20.63 -53.59
N ASN A 364 5.78 -21.70 -52.88
CA ASN A 364 6.15 -23.00 -53.47
C ASN A 364 6.31 -24.10 -52.42
#